data_AF-A0A7Y7NZQ2-F1
#
_entry.id   AF-A0A7Y7NZQ2-F1
#
_cell.length_a   1.000
_cell.length_b   1.000
_cell.length_c   1.000
_cell.angle_alpha   90.00
_cell.angle_beta   90.00
_cell.angle_gamma   90.00
#
_symmetry.space_group_name_H-M   'P 1'
#
loop_
_entity.id
_entity.type
_entity.pdbx_description
1 polymer ?
#
loop_
_entity_poly.entity_id
_entity_poly.type
_entity_poly.pdbx_seq_one_letter_code
_entity_poly.pdbx_strand_id
1 'polypeptide(L)'
;MKSIQFTKFIITFVLLILWSNCTKDLCLDNYIGNWNFKVIIDSHTLPVTKEVHDTTNYQGTITRGETNDELKIQYSDTHIMAVHLNEDGTLSDYCFQPSNCSGSFSNDNTFKYHYGKQQRDIESSGTLFYSLNIEGYKISN
;
A
#
# COMPACT_ATOMS: atom_id res chain seq x y z
N MET A 1 56.50 11.57 -7.13
CA MET A 1 55.28 12.21 -6.59
C MET A 1 54.00 11.93 -7.42
N LYS A 2 53.84 10.74 -8.05
CA LYS A 2 52.60 10.39 -8.80
C LYS A 2 51.66 9.40 -8.07
N SER A 3 52.14 8.72 -7.01
CA SER A 3 51.38 7.69 -6.29
C SER A 3 50.25 8.26 -5.40
N ILE A 4 50.47 9.40 -4.74
CA ILE A 4 49.54 9.99 -3.76
C ILE A 4 48.22 10.47 -4.41
N GLN A 5 48.26 10.89 -5.68
CA GLN A 5 47.08 11.32 -6.43
C GLN A 5 46.15 10.13 -6.75
N PHE A 6 46.74 8.96 -7.02
CA PHE A 6 45.98 7.75 -7.39
C PHE A 6 45.25 7.16 -6.17
N THR A 7 45.90 7.15 -5.00
CA THR A 7 45.29 6.68 -3.75
C THR A 7 44.09 7.54 -3.33
N LYS A 8 44.18 8.86 -3.50
CA LYS A 8 43.05 9.77 -3.22
C LYS A 8 41.86 9.50 -4.14
N PHE A 9 42.11 9.21 -5.42
CA PHE A 9 41.03 8.93 -6.38
C PHE A 9 40.30 7.61 -6.05
N ILE A 10 41.04 6.58 -5.65
CA ILE A 10 40.46 5.28 -5.24
C ILE A 10 39.59 5.43 -3.99
N ILE A 11 40.06 6.19 -2.99
CA ILE A 11 39.30 6.39 -1.74
C ILE A 11 38.00 7.16 -2.02
N THR A 12 38.04 8.20 -2.85
CA THR A 12 36.84 8.95 -3.23
C THR A 12 35.85 8.09 -4.02
N PHE A 13 36.34 7.24 -4.93
CA PHE A 13 35.49 6.34 -5.71
C PHE A 13 34.82 5.27 -4.84
N VAL A 14 35.55 4.69 -3.87
CA VAL A 14 35.00 3.72 -2.90
C VAL A 14 33.96 4.38 -1.99
N LEU A 15 34.19 5.61 -1.52
CA LEU A 15 33.21 6.36 -0.74
C LEU A 15 31.93 6.67 -1.54
N LEU A 16 32.06 6.96 -2.83
CA LEU A 16 30.92 7.20 -3.73
C LEU A 16 30.05 5.96 -3.94
N ILE A 17 30.68 4.77 -4.04
CA ILE A 17 29.96 3.50 -4.17
C ILE A 17 29.21 3.16 -2.88
N LEU A 18 29.81 3.44 -1.71
CA LEU A 18 29.17 3.20 -0.42
C LEU A 18 27.98 4.13 -0.14
N TRP A 19 27.94 5.32 -0.75
CA TRP A 19 26.80 6.24 -0.65
C TRP A 19 25.65 5.88 -1.62
N SER A 20 25.88 4.97 -2.57
CA SER A 20 24.86 4.51 -3.54
C SER A 20 24.08 3.26 -3.12
N ASN A 21 24.28 2.75 -1.89
CA ASN A 21 23.59 1.56 -1.39
C ASN A 21 22.14 1.81 -0.94
N CYS A 22 21.37 2.56 -1.74
CA CYS A 22 19.96 2.30 -1.88
C CYS A 22 19.80 1.51 -3.19
N THR A 23 20.26 0.26 -3.14
CA THR A 23 20.29 -0.68 -4.26
C THR A 23 18.89 -1.17 -4.58
N LYS A 24 18.07 -0.43 -5.33
CA LYS A 24 16.77 -0.90 -5.86
C LYS A 24 15.80 -1.52 -4.83
N ASP A 25 16.08 -1.41 -3.54
CA ASP A 25 15.18 -1.79 -2.48
C ASP A 25 14.08 -0.74 -2.48
N LEU A 26 12.87 -1.19 -2.82
CA LEU A 26 11.62 -0.47 -2.66
C LEU A 26 11.74 0.44 -1.43
N CYS A 27 11.75 1.76 -1.62
CA CYS A 27 11.94 2.72 -0.54
C CYS A 27 10.71 2.76 0.39
N LEU A 28 10.42 1.65 1.08
CA LEU A 28 9.24 1.47 1.94
C LEU A 28 9.16 2.56 2.99
N ASP A 29 10.32 3.02 3.48
CA ASP A 29 10.43 4.07 4.49
C ASP A 29 9.76 5.39 4.08
N ASN A 30 9.62 5.65 2.77
CA ASN A 30 8.90 6.81 2.28
C ASN A 30 7.39 6.76 2.60
N TYR A 31 6.82 5.56 2.74
CA TYR A 31 5.39 5.36 2.94
C TYR A 31 5.02 5.15 4.42
N ILE A 32 5.99 4.83 5.28
CA ILE A 32 5.79 4.64 6.71
C ILE A 32 5.37 5.96 7.38
N GLY A 33 4.41 5.89 8.30
CA GLY A 33 4.01 7.02 9.14
C GLY A 33 2.53 7.01 9.52
N ASN A 34 2.05 8.17 9.97
CA ASN A 34 0.66 8.42 10.29
C ASN A 34 -0.10 8.91 9.04
N TRP A 35 -1.34 8.48 8.87
CA TRP A 35 -2.14 8.73 7.68
C TRP A 35 -3.60 9.02 8.06
N ASN A 36 -4.25 9.87 7.27
CA ASN A 36 -5.70 9.99 7.22
C ASN A 36 -6.23 9.07 6.11
N PHE A 37 -7.18 8.20 6.45
CA PHE A 37 -7.82 7.29 5.50
C PHE A 37 -9.28 7.65 5.31
N LYS A 38 -9.72 7.75 4.07
CA LYS A 38 -11.12 7.80 3.68
C LYS A 38 -11.51 6.43 3.14
N VAL A 39 -12.40 5.76 3.84
CA VAL A 39 -12.86 4.41 3.52
C VAL A 39 -14.28 4.51 2.98
N ILE A 40 -14.48 4.04 1.76
CA ILE A 40 -15.76 4.04 1.05
C ILE A 40 -16.19 2.59 0.87
N ILE A 41 -17.37 2.25 1.37
CA ILE A 41 -17.96 0.92 1.30
C ILE A 41 -19.14 0.97 0.35
N ASP A 42 -19.09 0.13 -0.66
CA ASP A 42 -20.18 -0.09 -1.61
C ASP A 42 -20.62 -1.55 -1.52
N SER A 43 -21.91 -1.80 -1.38
CA SER A 43 -22.44 -3.17 -1.49
C SER A 43 -23.79 -3.21 -2.15
N HIS A 44 -24.03 -4.26 -2.94
CA HIS A 44 -25.33 -4.52 -3.53
C HIS A 44 -25.61 -6.03 -3.61
N THR A 45 -26.87 -6.42 -3.46
CA THR A 45 -27.28 -7.83 -3.57
C THR A 45 -28.03 -8.05 -4.87
N LEU A 46 -27.70 -9.07 -5.66
CA LEU A 46 -28.44 -9.46 -6.86
C LEU A 46 -29.47 -10.58 -6.57
N PRO A 47 -30.70 -10.50 -7.13
CA PRO A 47 -31.24 -9.36 -7.89
C PRO A 47 -31.30 -8.10 -7.02
N VAL A 48 -31.08 -6.92 -7.62
CA VAL A 48 -30.89 -5.64 -6.91
C VAL A 48 -32.05 -5.39 -5.95
N THR A 49 -31.79 -5.64 -4.67
CA THR A 49 -32.78 -5.55 -3.59
C THR A 49 -32.37 -4.52 -2.54
N LYS A 50 -31.06 -4.31 -2.40
CA LYS A 50 -30.48 -3.35 -1.46
C LYS A 50 -29.13 -2.87 -1.99
N GLU A 51 -28.90 -1.57 -1.85
CA GLU A 51 -27.63 -0.91 -2.12
C GLU A 51 -27.21 -0.14 -0.87
N VAL A 52 -25.93 -0.22 -0.53
CA VAL A 52 -25.33 0.51 0.58
C VAL A 52 -24.13 1.25 0.03
N HIS A 53 -24.09 2.57 0.27
CA HIS A 53 -22.93 3.42 0.04
C HIS A 53 -22.64 4.14 1.35
N ASP A 54 -21.47 3.87 1.94
CA ASP A 54 -21.04 4.48 3.19
C ASP A 54 -19.62 5.03 3.07
N THR A 55 -19.33 6.13 3.75
CA THR A 55 -18.02 6.76 3.75
C THR A 55 -17.64 7.13 5.18
N THR A 56 -16.51 6.60 5.65
CA THR A 56 -15.97 6.89 6.97
C THR A 56 -14.51 7.36 6.86
N ASN A 57 -14.14 8.35 7.67
CA ASN A 57 -12.76 8.80 7.77
C ASN A 57 -12.13 8.25 9.04
N TYR A 58 -10.87 7.83 8.94
CA TYR A 58 -10.10 7.31 10.04
C TYR A 58 -8.70 7.91 10.07
N GLN A 59 -8.09 7.90 11.25
CA GLN A 59 -6.66 8.10 11.42
C GLN A 59 -6.01 6.76 11.70
N GLY A 60 -4.92 6.48 11.00
CA GLY A 60 -4.23 5.23 11.11
C GLY A 60 -2.76 5.36 10.77
N THR A 61 -2.11 4.22 10.57
CA THR A 61 -0.66 4.15 10.34
C THR A 61 -0.31 3.14 9.27
N ILE A 62 0.75 3.45 8.52
CA ILE A 62 1.43 2.48 7.66
C ILE A 62 2.77 2.13 8.29
N THR A 63 3.04 0.85 8.46
CA THR A 63 4.30 0.31 9.01
C THR A 63 4.88 -0.74 8.07
N ARG A 64 6.15 -1.13 8.30
CA ARG A 64 6.73 -2.32 7.64
C ARG A 64 5.95 -3.58 8.01
N GLY A 65 5.79 -4.46 7.05
CA GLY A 65 5.26 -5.80 7.20
C GLY A 65 6.32 -6.83 7.57
N GLU A 66 6.04 -8.10 7.28
CA GLU A 66 6.92 -9.23 7.56
C GLU A 66 8.04 -9.41 6.52
N THR A 67 7.80 -9.03 5.26
CA THR A 67 8.78 -9.10 4.17
C THR A 67 9.32 -7.72 3.79
N ASN A 68 10.41 -7.70 3.01
CA ASN A 68 11.10 -6.47 2.63
C ASN A 68 10.33 -5.57 1.64
N ASP A 69 9.22 -6.09 1.09
CA ASP A 69 8.32 -5.43 0.15
C ASP A 69 6.91 -5.24 0.75
N GLU A 70 6.64 -5.73 1.97
CA GLU A 70 5.32 -5.66 2.58
C GLU A 70 5.14 -4.39 3.42
N LEU A 71 3.99 -3.76 3.23
CA LEU A 71 3.45 -2.68 4.04
C LEU A 71 2.22 -3.17 4.79
N LYS A 72 2.19 -2.88 6.09
CA LYS A 72 1.03 -3.10 6.95
C LYS A 72 0.28 -1.79 7.10
N ILE A 73 -0.96 -1.75 6.63
CA ILE A 73 -1.83 -0.58 6.67
C ILE A 73 -2.89 -0.83 7.72
N GLN A 74 -2.82 -0.09 8.83
CA GLN A 74 -3.82 -0.08 9.88
C GLN A 74 -4.61 1.22 9.77
N TYR A 75 -5.79 1.17 9.17
CA TYR A 75 -6.62 2.36 9.01
C TYR A 75 -7.63 2.55 10.15
N SER A 76 -7.77 1.60 11.09
CA SER A 76 -8.51 1.80 12.34
C SER A 76 -8.02 0.82 13.41
N ASP A 77 -8.54 0.91 14.64
CA ASP A 77 -8.12 0.04 15.75
C ASP A 77 -8.34 -1.46 15.48
N THR A 78 -9.31 -1.81 14.62
CA THR A 78 -9.69 -3.20 14.35
C THR A 78 -9.42 -3.64 12.90
N HIS A 79 -9.03 -2.73 12.02
CA HIS A 79 -8.85 -3.03 10.61
C HIS A 79 -7.41 -2.83 10.15
N ILE A 80 -6.82 -3.93 9.71
CA ILE A 80 -5.43 -4.05 9.28
C ILE A 80 -5.42 -4.83 7.97
N MET A 81 -4.60 -4.40 7.02
CA MET A 81 -4.31 -5.10 5.78
C MET A 81 -2.80 -5.15 5.54
N ALA A 82 -2.33 -6.21 4.90
CA ALA A 82 -0.94 -6.36 4.45
C ALA A 82 -0.93 -6.30 2.92
N VAL A 83 -0.03 -5.49 2.35
CA VAL A 83 0.11 -5.34 0.91
C VAL A 83 1.57 -5.34 0.51
N HIS A 84 1.88 -5.92 -0.63
CA HIS A 84 3.20 -5.92 -1.24
C HIS A 84 3.33 -4.75 -2.19
N LEU A 85 4.39 -3.96 -2.04
CA LEU A 85 4.79 -2.90 -2.97
C LEU A 85 5.64 -3.50 -4.08
N ASN A 86 5.16 -3.41 -5.31
CA ASN A 86 5.89 -3.86 -6.49
C ASN A 86 6.88 -2.79 -6.96
N GLU A 87 7.88 -3.21 -7.75
CA GLU A 87 8.93 -2.32 -8.29
C GLU A 87 8.37 -1.15 -9.12
N ASP A 88 7.18 -1.29 -9.68
CA ASP A 88 6.49 -0.26 -10.47
C ASP A 88 5.63 0.70 -9.61
N GLY A 89 5.64 0.55 -8.29
CA GLY A 89 4.87 1.36 -7.35
C GLY A 89 3.41 0.92 -7.17
N THR A 90 3.01 -0.18 -7.80
CA THR A 90 1.69 -0.80 -7.58
C THR A 90 1.68 -1.62 -6.30
N LEU A 91 0.48 -1.84 -5.77
CA LEU A 91 0.23 -2.63 -4.58
C LEU A 91 -0.55 -3.88 -4.94
N SER A 92 -0.04 -5.02 -4.50
CA SER A 92 -0.71 -6.30 -4.59
C SER A 92 -0.98 -6.89 -3.20
N ASP A 93 -2.04 -7.68 -3.10
CA ASP A 93 -2.43 -8.41 -1.91
C ASP A 93 -2.75 -9.85 -2.34
N TYR A 94 -2.68 -10.78 -1.39
CA TYR A 94 -3.15 -12.14 -1.55
C TYR A 94 -4.67 -12.19 -1.57
N CYS A 95 -5.26 -11.68 -2.64
CA CYS A 95 -6.67 -11.84 -2.90
C CYS A 95 -6.95 -13.09 -3.71
N PHE A 96 -8.03 -13.79 -3.34
CA PHE A 96 -8.51 -14.99 -4.02
C PHE A 96 -8.68 -14.79 -5.55
N GLN A 97 -8.93 -13.54 -5.96
CA GLN A 97 -8.84 -13.09 -7.36
C GLN A 97 -8.05 -11.77 -7.42
N PRO A 98 -6.87 -11.74 -8.07
CA PRO A 98 -6.01 -10.55 -8.14
C PRO A 98 -6.69 -9.32 -8.75
N SER A 99 -7.64 -9.51 -9.68
CA SER A 99 -8.40 -8.41 -10.28
C SER A 99 -9.23 -7.61 -9.29
N ASN A 100 -9.50 -8.20 -8.12
CA ASN A 100 -10.38 -7.59 -7.13
C ASN A 100 -9.60 -6.83 -6.07
N CYS A 101 -8.26 -6.87 -6.09
CA CYS A 101 -7.43 -6.19 -5.12
C CYS A 101 -6.27 -5.50 -5.79
N SER A 102 -6.32 -4.18 -5.83
CA SER A 102 -5.25 -3.39 -6.42
C SER A 102 -5.15 -2.05 -5.77
N GLY A 103 -3.94 -1.54 -5.69
CA GLY A 103 -3.70 -0.18 -5.27
C GLY A 103 -2.41 0.37 -5.86
N SER A 104 -2.13 1.62 -5.54
CA SER A 104 -0.85 2.23 -5.83
C SER A 104 -0.63 3.46 -4.96
N PHE A 105 0.64 3.82 -4.81
CA PHE A 105 1.00 5.14 -4.35
C PHE A 105 1.11 6.07 -5.56
N SER A 106 0.36 7.18 -5.54
CA SER A 106 0.55 8.22 -6.56
C SER A 106 1.81 9.05 -6.28
N ASN A 107 2.21 9.11 -5.00
CA ASN A 107 3.43 9.71 -4.48
C ASN A 107 3.59 9.27 -3.00
N ASP A 108 4.65 9.73 -2.33
CA ASP A 108 4.94 9.41 -0.92
C ASP A 108 3.86 9.85 0.09
N ASN A 109 2.88 10.67 -0.34
CA ASN A 109 1.85 11.24 0.50
C ASN A 109 0.42 10.84 0.10
N THR A 110 0.23 10.07 -0.97
CA THR A 110 -1.10 9.72 -1.49
C THR A 110 -1.18 8.26 -1.90
N PHE A 111 -2.14 7.56 -1.33
CA PHE A 111 -2.37 6.14 -1.47
C PHE A 111 -3.81 5.87 -1.94
N LYS A 112 -3.99 4.90 -2.83
CA LYS A 112 -5.32 4.37 -3.17
C LYS A 112 -5.29 2.85 -3.20
N TYR A 113 -6.33 2.24 -2.68
CA TYR A 113 -6.51 0.79 -2.71
C TYR A 113 -7.98 0.43 -2.88
N HIS A 114 -8.22 -0.57 -3.72
CA HIS A 114 -9.52 -1.14 -4.00
C HIS A 114 -9.50 -2.61 -3.61
N TYR A 115 -10.50 -3.04 -2.86
CA TYR A 115 -10.78 -4.42 -2.54
C TYR A 115 -12.22 -4.76 -2.92
N GLY A 116 -12.41 -5.81 -3.71
CA GLY A 116 -13.69 -6.31 -4.17
C GLY A 116 -13.89 -7.76 -3.75
N LYS A 117 -15.11 -8.11 -3.34
CA LYS A 117 -15.50 -9.47 -2.99
C LYS A 117 -16.90 -9.77 -3.48
N GLN A 118 -17.04 -10.92 -4.11
CA GLN A 118 -18.33 -11.53 -4.39
C GLN A 118 -18.57 -12.65 -3.38
N GLN A 119 -19.74 -12.63 -2.74
CA GLN A 119 -20.14 -13.65 -1.78
C GLN A 119 -21.56 -14.11 -2.11
N ARG A 120 -21.79 -15.42 -2.16
CA ARG A 120 -23.15 -15.95 -2.26
C ARG A 120 -23.85 -15.71 -0.93
N ASP A 121 -24.99 -15.03 -0.98
CA ASP A 121 -25.86 -14.90 0.18
C ASP A 121 -26.71 -16.18 0.28
N ILE A 122 -26.51 -16.92 1.36
CA ILE A 122 -27.17 -18.22 1.58
C ILE A 122 -28.63 -18.02 1.99
N GLU A 123 -28.97 -16.88 2.59
CA GLU A 123 -30.32 -16.61 3.11
C GLU A 123 -31.27 -16.09 2.03
N SER A 124 -30.79 -15.23 1.13
CA SER A 124 -31.62 -14.62 0.07
C SER A 124 -31.62 -15.37 -1.26
N SER A 125 -30.83 -16.44 -1.41
CA SER A 125 -30.45 -17.03 -2.71
C SER A 125 -29.82 -16.03 -3.69
N GLY A 126 -29.44 -14.85 -3.19
CA GLY A 126 -28.85 -13.77 -3.96
C GLY A 126 -27.33 -13.82 -3.98
N THR A 127 -26.74 -12.90 -4.73
CA THR A 127 -25.28 -12.70 -4.74
C THR A 127 -24.98 -11.32 -4.19
N LEU A 128 -24.25 -11.27 -3.08
CA LEU A 128 -23.74 -10.04 -2.50
C LEU A 128 -22.43 -9.66 -3.20
N PHE A 129 -22.39 -8.44 -3.70
CA PHE A 129 -21.17 -7.77 -4.14
C PHE A 129 -20.80 -6.74 -3.11
N TYR A 130 -19.53 -6.71 -2.73
CA TYR A 130 -18.97 -5.80 -1.76
C TYR A 130 -17.68 -5.24 -2.32
N SER A 131 -17.52 -3.92 -2.30
CA SER A 131 -16.25 -3.26 -2.56
C SER A 131 -15.90 -2.25 -1.48
N LEU A 132 -14.62 -2.14 -1.24
CA LEU A 132 -13.98 -1.26 -0.28
C LEU A 132 -12.95 -0.43 -1.03
N ASN A 133 -13.13 0.88 -1.09
CA ASN A 133 -12.15 1.82 -1.62
C ASN A 133 -11.52 2.58 -0.47
N ILE A 134 -10.20 2.57 -0.38
CA ILE A 134 -9.43 3.25 0.65
C ILE A 134 -8.55 4.29 -0.03
N GLU A 135 -8.75 5.55 0.35
CA GLU A 135 -7.89 6.66 -0.07
C GLU A 135 -7.11 7.17 1.15
N GLY A 136 -5.79 7.30 1.03
CA GLY A 136 -4.90 7.68 2.12
C GLY A 136 -4.14 8.96 1.83
N TYR A 137 -4.02 9.82 2.84
CA TYR A 137 -3.19 11.03 2.83
C TYR A 137 -2.23 11.03 4.02
N LYS A 138 -0.92 11.16 3.75
CA LYS A 138 0.09 11.15 4.82
C LYS A 138 -0.01 12.41 5.67
N ILE A 139 0.03 12.24 6.99
CA ILE A 139 0.08 13.35 7.94
C ILE A 139 1.54 13.79 8.03
N SER A 140 1.85 14.96 7.47
CA SER A 140 3.16 15.57 7.61
C SER A 140 3.38 15.97 9.07
N ASN A 141 4.48 15.52 9.66
CA ASN A 141 4.95 16.04 10.96
C ASN A 141 5.65 17.38 10.77
#